data_AF-A0A3Q9BL54-F1
#
_entry.id   AF-A0A3Q9BL54-F1
#
_cell.length_a   1.000
_cell.length_b   1.000
_cell.length_c   1.000
_cell.angle_alpha   90.00
_cell.angle_beta   90.00
_cell.angle_gamma   90.00
#
_symmetry.space_group_name_H-M   'P 1'
#
loop_
_entity.id
_entity.type
_entity.pdbx_description
1 polymer ?
#
loop_
_entity_poly.entity_id
_entity_poly.type
_entity_poly.pdbx_seq_one_letter_code
_entity_poly.pdbx_strand_id
1 'polypeptide(L)'
;MSRKPEKVIAIIGACLVLLFLGGFALTVLNMDIEKYREVIVPIFEGNFSDLASEEGFQNMRTLGAWFSATAFITLVFVALGNLFISNNRYPYRAAICFGLTGIAVLFGSQLIAYPLAFIFFVVTAMSLFRKK
;
A
#
# COMPACT_ATOMS: atom_id res chain seq x y z
N MET A 1 -27.01 -2.84 13.07
CA MET A 1 -26.57 -3.38 11.76
C MET A 1 -25.08 -3.75 11.84
N SER A 2 -24.62 -4.92 11.36
CA SER A 2 -23.19 -5.27 11.50
C SER A 2 -22.31 -4.53 10.48
N ARG A 3 -21.27 -3.83 10.94
CA ARG A 3 -20.25 -3.15 10.10
C ARG A 3 -19.28 -4.11 9.38
N LYS A 4 -19.73 -5.35 9.11
CA LYS A 4 -18.96 -6.40 8.42
C LYS A 4 -18.42 -6.00 7.04
N PRO A 5 -19.17 -5.30 6.15
CA PRO A 5 -18.63 -5.00 4.82
C PRO A 5 -17.45 -4.02 4.86
N GLU A 6 -17.47 -3.02 5.75
CA GLU A 6 -16.34 -2.09 5.94
C GLU A 6 -15.05 -2.84 6.32
N LYS A 7 -15.17 -3.80 7.24
CA LYS A 7 -14.04 -4.65 7.66
C LYS A 7 -13.51 -5.52 6.52
N VAL A 8 -14.42 -6.18 5.79
CA VAL A 8 -14.05 -7.08 4.69
C VAL A 8 -13.35 -6.29 3.58
N ILE A 9 -13.88 -5.13 3.19
CA ILE A 9 -13.27 -4.28 2.16
C ILE A 9 -11.89 -3.77 2.63
N ALA A 10 -11.76 -3.36 3.89
CA ALA A 10 -10.48 -2.92 4.45
C ALA A 10 -9.42 -4.04 4.44
N ILE A 11 -9.83 -5.28 4.77
CA ILE A 11 -8.94 -6.46 4.73
C ILE A 11 -8.54 -6.78 3.29
N ILE A 12 -9.48 -6.74 2.34
CA ILE A 12 -9.18 -6.96 0.91
C ILE A 12 -8.18 -5.91 0.43
N GLY A 13 -8.40 -4.64 0.76
CA GLY A 13 -7.46 -3.54 0.44
C GLY A 13 -6.07 -3.79 1.02
N ALA A 14 -5.99 -4.21 2.29
CA ALA A 14 -4.71 -4.54 2.93
C ALA A 14 -4.00 -5.72 2.26
N CYS A 15 -4.74 -6.77 1.88
CA CYS A 15 -4.17 -7.90 1.14
C CYS A 15 -3.63 -7.45 -0.23
N LEU A 16 -4.33 -6.57 -0.94
CA LEU A 16 -3.85 -6.03 -2.21
C LEU A 16 -2.59 -5.17 -2.02
N VAL A 17 -2.54 -4.31 -0.99
CA VAL A 17 -1.32 -3.55 -0.67
C VAL A 17 -0.15 -4.48 -0.37
N LEU A 18 -0.37 -5.54 0.40
CA LEU A 18 0.66 -6.54 0.68
C LEU A 18 1.14 -7.24 -0.59
N LEU A 19 0.22 -7.64 -1.47
CA LEU A 19 0.56 -8.36 -2.69
C LEU A 19 1.35 -7.47 -3.66
N PHE A 20 0.88 -6.25 -3.91
CA PHE A 20 1.51 -5.36 -4.88
C PHE A 20 2.73 -4.63 -4.31
N LEU A 21 2.59 -3.88 -3.22
CA LEU A 21 3.71 -3.11 -2.64
C LEU A 21 4.65 -4.02 -1.86
N GLY A 22 4.12 -4.90 -1.02
CA GLY A 22 4.91 -5.85 -0.25
C GLY A 22 5.61 -6.88 -1.15
N GLY A 23 4.90 -7.46 -2.12
CA GLY A 23 5.48 -8.40 -3.09
C GLY A 23 6.57 -7.76 -3.95
N PHE A 24 6.35 -6.54 -4.44
CA PHE A 24 7.38 -5.78 -5.14
C PHE A 24 8.60 -5.52 -4.25
N ALA A 25 8.38 -5.02 -3.03
CA ALA A 25 9.46 -4.72 -2.10
C ALA A 25 10.29 -5.96 -1.76
N LEU A 26 9.64 -7.09 -1.48
CA LEU A 26 10.32 -8.36 -1.22
C LEU A 26 11.13 -8.82 -2.44
N THR A 27 10.58 -8.69 -3.64
CA THR A 27 11.26 -9.10 -4.87
C THR A 27 12.51 -8.25 -5.12
N VAL A 28 12.37 -6.93 -5.05
CA VAL A 28 13.46 -5.98 -5.34
C VAL A 28 14.54 -5.99 -4.26
N LEU A 29 14.17 -6.09 -2.98
CA LEU A 29 15.13 -6.03 -1.88
C LEU A 29 16.01 -7.29 -1.77
N ASN A 30 15.50 -8.44 -2.25
CA ASN A 30 16.23 -9.72 -2.29
C ASN A 30 16.88 -10.00 -3.65
N MET A 31 16.77 -9.09 -4.62
CA MET A 31 17.36 -9.25 -5.95
C MET A 31 18.81 -8.76 -5.95
N ASP A 32 19.71 -9.55 -6.53
CA ASP A 32 21.08 -9.13 -6.82
C ASP A 32 21.16 -8.31 -8.11
N ILE A 33 22.23 -7.53 -8.24
CA ILE A 33 22.40 -6.62 -9.39
C ILE A 33 22.46 -7.35 -10.74
N GLU A 34 22.99 -8.57 -10.77
CA GLU A 34 23.06 -9.39 -11.99
C GLU A 34 21.64 -9.74 -12.48
N LYS A 35 20.77 -10.21 -11.58
CA LYS A 35 19.35 -10.48 -11.87
C LYS A 35 18.57 -9.22 -12.20
N TYR A 36 18.89 -8.10 -11.58
CA TYR A 36 18.27 -6.81 -11.89
C TYR A 36 18.57 -6.39 -13.34
N ARG A 37 19.81 -6.56 -13.79
CA ARG A 37 20.20 -6.29 -15.19
C ARG A 37 19.55 -7.26 -16.18
N GLU A 38 19.39 -8.52 -15.80
CA GLU A 38 18.81 -9.53 -16.69
C GLU A 38 17.27 -9.41 -16.80
N VAL A 39 16.59 -9.03 -15.72
CA VAL A 39 15.12 -9.06 -15.66
C VAL A 39 14.51 -7.68 -15.80
N ILE A 40 15.08 -6.65 -15.15
CA ILE A 40 14.44 -5.32 -15.07
C ILE A 40 14.92 -4.41 -16.20
N VAL A 41 16.22 -4.30 -16.45
CA VAL A 41 16.77 -3.42 -17.49
C VAL A 41 16.14 -3.66 -18.88
N PRO A 42 15.99 -4.89 -19.40
CA PRO A 42 15.36 -5.11 -20.71
C PRO A 42 13.87 -4.74 -20.76
N ILE A 43 13.15 -4.74 -19.64
CA ILE A 43 11.74 -4.28 -19.59
C ILE A 43 11.66 -2.76 -19.85
N PHE A 44 12.74 -2.02 -19.55
CA PHE A 44 12.81 -0.57 -19.68
C PHE A 44 13.75 -0.09 -20.80
N GLU A 45 14.28 -1.01 -21.62
CA GLU A 45 15.14 -0.68 -22.76
C GLU A 45 14.44 0.29 -23.72
N GLY A 46 15.00 1.50 -23.84
CA GLY A 46 14.52 2.57 -24.71
C GLY A 46 14.13 3.87 -24.01
N ASN A 47 13.88 3.86 -22.69
CA ASN A 47 13.42 5.08 -21.99
C ASN A 47 14.36 5.60 -20.89
N PHE A 48 15.24 4.76 -20.31
CA PHE A 48 16.10 5.17 -19.20
C PHE A 48 17.46 4.44 -19.23
N SER A 49 18.45 5.03 -19.90
CA SER A 49 19.84 4.50 -19.95
C SER A 49 20.49 4.37 -18.57
N ASP A 50 20.08 5.19 -17.61
CA ASP A 50 20.64 5.22 -16.26
C ASP A 50 20.15 4.06 -15.38
N LEU A 51 19.11 3.32 -15.79
CA LEU A 51 18.63 2.14 -15.05
C LEU A 51 19.63 0.98 -15.09
N ALA A 52 20.50 0.89 -16.09
CA ALA A 52 21.53 -0.14 -16.16
C ALA A 52 22.71 0.10 -15.20
N SER A 53 22.76 1.28 -14.57
CA SER A 53 23.82 1.67 -13.65
C SER A 53 23.63 1.08 -12.24
N GLU A 54 24.70 1.09 -11.45
CA GLU A 54 24.64 0.78 -10.01
C GLU A 54 23.66 1.72 -9.28
N GLU A 55 23.61 2.98 -9.71
CA GLU A 55 22.73 3.99 -9.12
C GLU A 55 21.26 3.69 -9.40
N GLY A 56 20.93 3.22 -10.61
CA GLY A 56 19.59 2.74 -10.96
C GLY A 56 19.13 1.57 -10.08
N PHE A 57 20.03 0.63 -9.81
CA PHE A 57 19.77 -0.48 -8.89
C PHE A 57 19.53 0.00 -7.46
N GLN A 58 20.36 0.92 -6.94
CA GLN A 58 20.18 1.50 -5.60
C GLN A 58 18.87 2.29 -5.48
N ASN A 59 18.49 3.03 -6.51
CA ASN A 59 17.21 3.76 -6.56
C ASN A 59 16.03 2.79 -6.52
N MET A 60 16.11 1.67 -7.23
CA MET A 60 15.08 0.63 -7.20
C MET A 60 14.96 -0.01 -5.81
N ARG A 61 16.08 -0.34 -5.16
CA ARG A 61 16.06 -0.85 -3.77
C ARG A 61 15.49 0.17 -2.79
N THR A 62 15.81 1.45 -2.97
CA THR A 62 15.27 2.54 -2.15
C THR A 62 13.75 2.64 -2.31
N LEU A 63 13.23 2.55 -3.54
CA LEU A 63 11.79 2.47 -3.79
C LEU A 63 11.15 1.24 -3.14
N GLY A 64 11.81 0.07 -3.24
CA GLY A 64 11.38 -1.15 -2.57
C GLY A 64 11.29 -0.98 -1.04
N ALA A 65 12.27 -0.32 -0.43
CA ALA A 65 12.27 -0.01 1.01
C ALA A 65 11.11 0.94 1.39
N TRP A 66 10.86 1.98 0.58
CA TRP A 66 9.72 2.88 0.76
C TRP A 66 8.37 2.15 0.67
N PHE A 67 8.22 1.25 -0.29
CA PHE A 67 7.00 0.44 -0.45
C PHE A 67 6.81 -0.55 0.71
N SER A 68 7.90 -1.15 1.20
CA SER A 68 7.88 -2.00 2.41
C SER A 68 7.39 -1.23 3.64
N ALA A 69 7.98 -0.06 3.91
CA ALA A 69 7.59 0.78 5.03
C ALA A 69 6.12 1.22 4.91
N THR A 70 5.70 1.61 3.70
CA THR A 70 4.30 1.99 3.41
C THR A 70 3.34 0.83 3.63
N ALA A 71 3.67 -0.37 3.17
CA ALA A 71 2.86 -1.56 3.38
C ALA A 71 2.72 -1.88 4.87
N PHE A 72 3.82 -1.81 5.64
CA PHE A 72 3.79 -2.02 7.08
C PHE A 72 2.89 -1.01 7.81
N ILE A 73 3.08 0.29 7.53
CA ILE A 73 2.25 1.36 8.10
C ILE A 73 0.77 1.15 7.77
N THR A 74 0.48 0.77 6.52
CA THR A 74 -0.89 0.47 6.05
C THR A 74 -1.52 -0.64 6.89
N LEU A 75 -0.81 -1.75 7.11
CA LEU A 75 -1.31 -2.86 7.93
C LEU A 75 -1.62 -2.44 9.36
N VAL A 76 -0.73 -1.65 9.98
CA VAL A 76 -0.93 -1.13 11.33
C VAL A 76 -2.21 -0.29 11.41
N PHE A 77 -2.40 0.66 10.49
CA PHE A 77 -3.60 1.49 10.48
C PHE A 77 -4.88 0.70 10.16
N VAL A 78 -4.82 -0.27 9.26
CA VAL A 78 -5.98 -1.13 8.96
C VAL A 78 -6.35 -1.99 10.17
N ALA A 79 -5.37 -2.54 10.88
CA ALA A 79 -5.59 -3.29 12.11
C ALA A 79 -6.27 -2.41 13.18
N LEU A 80 -5.75 -1.20 13.41
CA LEU A 80 -6.32 -0.22 14.34
C LEU A 80 -7.75 0.20 13.93
N GLY A 81 -7.97 0.50 12.65
CA GLY A 81 -9.29 0.85 12.11
C GLY A 81 -10.31 -0.28 12.30
N ASN A 82 -9.89 -1.53 12.04
CA ASN A 82 -10.71 -2.71 12.26
C ASN A 82 -11.04 -2.96 13.73
N LEU A 83 -10.12 -2.66 14.66
CA LEU A 83 -10.37 -2.70 16.10
C LEU A 83 -11.40 -1.65 16.52
N PHE A 84 -11.27 -0.40 16.05
CA PHE A 84 -12.20 0.69 16.41
C PHE A 84 -13.61 0.51 15.84
N ILE A 85 -13.73 -0.08 14.66
CA ILE A 85 -15.03 -0.38 14.04
C ILE A 85 -15.65 -1.67 14.58
N SER A 86 -14.84 -2.51 15.24
CA SER A 86 -15.34 -3.66 15.99
C SER A 86 -16.31 -3.20 17.07
N ASN A 87 -17.46 -3.88 17.18
CA ASN A 87 -18.56 -3.50 18.06
C ASN A 87 -19.22 -2.13 17.82
N ASN A 88 -19.00 -1.49 16.65
CA ASN A 88 -19.57 -0.17 16.33
C ASN A 88 -19.21 0.91 17.38
N ARG A 89 -18.11 0.71 18.11
CA ARG A 89 -17.78 1.47 19.31
C ARG A 89 -17.31 2.88 18.96
N TYR A 90 -16.46 3.02 17.92
CA TYR A 90 -15.89 4.31 17.50
C TYR A 90 -15.77 4.45 15.96
N PRO A 91 -16.90 4.58 15.22
CA PRO A 91 -16.87 4.65 13.75
C PRO A 91 -16.10 5.86 13.20
N TYR A 92 -16.11 7.00 13.89
CA TYR A 92 -15.34 8.18 13.50
C TYR A 92 -13.82 7.97 13.62
N ARG A 93 -13.36 7.28 14.67
CA ARG A 93 -11.93 6.96 14.83
C ARG A 93 -11.47 5.94 13.79
N ALA A 94 -12.32 4.96 13.47
CA ALA A 94 -12.05 4.01 12.39
C ALA A 94 -11.91 4.72 11.03
N ALA A 95 -12.80 5.69 10.74
CA ALA A 95 -12.70 6.50 9.54
C ALA A 95 -11.37 7.27 9.44
N ILE A 96 -10.91 7.89 10.54
CA ILE A 96 -9.62 8.57 10.56
C ILE A 96 -8.48 7.58 10.25
N CYS A 97 -8.50 6.39 10.86
CA CYS A 97 -7.49 5.37 10.58
C CYS A 97 -7.48 4.96 9.11
N PHE A 98 -8.63 4.66 8.52
CA PHE A 98 -8.72 4.27 7.10
C PHE A 98 -8.37 5.43 6.15
N GLY A 99 -8.71 6.67 6.52
CA GLY A 99 -8.36 7.85 5.73
C GLY A 99 -6.85 8.08 5.71
N LEU A 100 -6.21 7.95 6.88
CA LEU A 100 -4.75 7.98 7.00
C LEU A 100 -4.09 6.82 6.24
N THR A 101 -4.69 5.62 6.24
CA THR A 101 -4.23 4.51 5.38
C THR A 101 -4.24 4.90 3.91
N GLY A 102 -5.33 5.47 3.41
CA GLY A 102 -5.44 5.91 2.02
C GLY A 102 -4.37 6.93 1.66
N ILE A 103 -4.15 7.92 2.52
CA ILE A 103 -3.10 8.94 2.35
C ILE A 103 -1.71 8.29 2.36
N ALA A 104 -1.43 7.39 3.30
CA ALA A 104 -0.14 6.71 3.40
C ALA A 104 0.16 5.87 2.14
N VAL A 105 -0.82 5.13 1.62
CA VAL A 105 -0.66 4.36 0.38
C VAL A 105 -0.46 5.29 -0.82
N LEU A 106 -1.18 6.41 -0.88
CA LEU A 106 -1.11 7.35 -1.99
C LEU A 106 0.27 8.03 -2.06
N PHE A 107 0.75 8.60 -0.96
CA PHE A 107 2.05 9.28 -0.93
C PHE A 107 3.23 8.31 -0.86
N GLY A 108 3.09 7.21 -0.12
CA GLY A 108 4.13 6.19 0.00
C GLY A 108 4.39 5.41 -1.30
N SER A 109 3.42 5.39 -2.22
CA SER A 109 3.59 4.85 -3.57
C SER A 109 3.89 5.91 -4.64
N GLN A 110 4.17 7.16 -4.26
CA GLN A 110 4.38 8.27 -5.19
C GLN A 110 3.21 8.44 -6.18
N LEU A 111 1.97 8.28 -5.70
CA LEU A 111 0.71 8.34 -6.47
C LEU A 111 0.49 7.19 -7.46
N ILE A 112 1.42 6.24 -7.59
CA ILE A 112 1.30 5.10 -8.51
C ILE A 112 0.20 4.14 -8.04
N ALA A 113 0.10 3.89 -6.72
CA ALA A 113 -0.91 3.00 -6.15
C ALA A 113 -2.24 3.71 -5.82
N TYR A 114 -2.63 4.73 -6.60
CA TYR A 114 -3.93 5.40 -6.45
C TYR A 114 -5.12 4.43 -6.40
N PRO A 115 -5.22 3.38 -7.25
CA PRO A 115 -6.34 2.44 -7.19
C PRO A 115 -6.44 1.71 -5.84
N LEU A 116 -5.29 1.43 -5.20
CA LEU A 116 -5.25 0.80 -3.89
C LEU A 116 -5.63 1.78 -2.77
N ALA A 117 -5.13 3.02 -2.84
CA ALA A 117 -5.50 4.08 -1.91
C ALA A 117 -7.02 4.37 -1.92
N PHE A 118 -7.64 4.32 -3.10
CA PHE A 118 -9.07 4.58 -3.28
C PHE A 118 -9.96 3.62 -2.48
N ILE A 119 -9.58 2.34 -2.37
CA ILE A 119 -10.31 1.35 -1.56
C ILE A 119 -10.43 1.83 -0.11
N PHE A 120 -9.36 2.37 0.47
CA PHE A 120 -9.37 2.86 1.85
C PHE A 120 -10.17 4.16 2.01
N PHE A 121 -10.20 5.03 1.00
CA PHE A 121 -11.09 6.20 1.01
C PHE A 121 -12.57 5.80 0.92
N VAL A 122 -12.92 4.76 0.16
CA VAL A 122 -14.28 4.21 0.15
C VAL A 122 -14.65 3.68 1.54
N VAL A 123 -13.78 2.91 2.18
CA VAL A 123 -14.02 2.42 3.56
C VAL A 123 -14.15 3.58 4.56
N THR A 124 -13.36 4.64 4.38
CA THR A 124 -13.45 5.87 5.18
C THR A 124 -14.81 6.54 5.05
N ALA A 125 -15.27 6.72 3.82
CA ALA A 125 -16.58 7.31 3.52
C ALA A 125 -17.71 6.45 4.10
N MET A 126 -17.65 5.12 3.92
CA MET A 126 -18.62 4.20 4.52
C MET A 126 -18.62 4.29 6.06
N SER A 127 -17.43 4.42 6.67
CA SER A 127 -17.29 4.54 8.12
C SER A 127 -17.92 5.83 8.65
N LEU A 128 -17.78 6.95 7.93
CA LEU A 128 -18.34 8.27 8.27
C LEU A 128 -19.84 8.39 8.01
N PHE A 129 -20.30 8.05 6.80
CA PHE A 129 -21.65 8.37 6.34
C PHE A 129 -22.71 7.33 6.74
N ARG A 130 -22.30 6.13 7.15
CA ARG A 130 -23.25 5.11 7.58
C ARG A 130 -23.79 5.44 8.97
N LYS A 131 -25.07 5.83 9.03
CA LYS A 131 -25.83 6.02 10.27
C LYS A 131 -25.82 4.72 11.10
N LYS A 132 -25.72 4.87 12.43
CA LYS A 132 -25.63 3.77 13.42
C LYS A 132 -26.75 2.75 13.29
#